data_AF-A0A4Q0A1P5-F1
#
_entry.id   AF-A0A4Q0A1P5-F1
#
_cell.length_a   1.000
_cell.length_b   1.000
_cell.length_c   1.000
_cell.angle_alpha   90.00
_cell.angle_beta   90.00
_cell.angle_gamma   90.00
#
_symmetry.space_group_name_H-M   'P 1'
#
loop_
_entity.id
_entity.type
_entity.pdbx_description
1 polymer ?
#
loop_
_entity_poly.entity_id
_entity_poly.type
_entity_poly.pdbx_seq_one_letter_code
_entity_poly.pdbx_strand_id
1 'polypeptide(L)'
;CVCQEVCTPASPGHCGQCSLPLATVQALRQQLADLQTELDQSRHAMRSLQRQNDLQRHDIDEFSERIIRLEDELDQGRQEAASLRTDVRVLNEKVVDEIEKVAETQHAKQLVEEELEELSQKLFEQANGMVASEARQRHETQSQLSETRQELEELQSHFAAVELRHKQMQAENERLTAQLAAQMFDRATGAPQAEAAVGGDSEKRPIPASISTASMVSGLTDPDPVERPSSPLLDQVTDEQLFLEFQDFVYHCSSSKLFKVHSFNFMKNCLAEDVEPGLRFGPTPRMSSKNLLDAILYDTLIIEPVTQDERLVAPPPVETTTASVATRFLSSKQALLWERFSGTVTANPHGCQACGRTGDCTYRFQMGYYEENEEWCYVDQFCRDRLTSVCEFYQFIRNIYQGLYSNRSMQELYMESQRLRLRILYARMGSFS
;
A
#
# COMPACT_ATOMS: atom_id res chain seq x y z
N CYS A 1 70.83 93.84 -27.41
CA CYS A 1 70.46 95.24 -27.72
C CYS A 1 71.76 96.01 -27.93
N VAL A 2 71.91 96.78 -29.01
CA VAL A 2 73.13 97.57 -29.28
C VAL A 2 73.39 98.58 -28.14
N CYS A 3 72.34 98.99 -27.43
CA CYS A 3 72.38 99.94 -26.32
C CYS A 3 73.01 99.41 -25.01
N GLN A 4 73.30 98.10 -24.89
CA GLN A 4 73.93 97.42 -23.73
C GLN A 4 73.33 97.66 -22.32
N GLU A 5 72.30 98.49 -22.17
CA GLU A 5 71.63 98.74 -20.89
C GLU A 5 70.58 97.66 -20.59
N VAL A 6 70.67 97.09 -19.38
CA VAL A 6 69.88 95.92 -18.95
C VAL A 6 68.48 96.34 -18.49
N CYS A 7 67.52 95.42 -18.66
CA CYS A 7 66.10 95.50 -18.28
C CYS A 7 65.79 96.43 -17.12
N THR A 8 64.82 97.33 -17.31
CA THR A 8 64.20 98.08 -16.20
C THR A 8 63.14 97.22 -15.51
N PRO A 9 62.88 97.41 -14.21
CA PRO A 9 61.84 96.68 -13.47
C PRO A 9 60.42 96.94 -14.00
N ALA A 10 60.21 98.03 -14.76
CA ALA A 10 58.93 98.38 -15.36
C ALA A 10 58.60 97.59 -16.65
N SER A 11 59.61 97.07 -17.37
CA SER A 11 59.40 96.32 -18.63
C SER A 11 60.37 95.14 -18.78
N PRO A 12 60.28 94.12 -17.91
CA PRO A 12 61.21 92.99 -17.92
C PRO A 12 61.23 92.27 -19.27
N GLY A 13 62.41 92.17 -19.88
CA GLY A 13 62.62 91.52 -21.19
C GLY A 13 62.70 92.48 -22.39
N HIS A 14 62.59 93.79 -22.17
CA HIS A 14 62.84 94.83 -23.17
C HIS A 14 64.05 95.68 -22.77
N CYS A 15 64.74 96.24 -23.77
CA CYS A 15 65.89 97.11 -23.57
C CYS A 15 65.47 98.45 -22.94
N GLY A 16 66.11 98.88 -21.85
CA GLY A 16 65.66 100.04 -21.05
C GLY A 16 65.64 101.39 -21.78
N GLN A 17 66.44 101.53 -22.86
CA GLN A 17 66.55 102.78 -23.63
C GLN A 17 65.68 102.81 -24.88
N CYS A 18 65.74 101.76 -25.72
CA CYS A 18 65.05 101.72 -27.00
C CYS A 18 63.76 100.89 -26.98
N SER A 19 63.41 100.32 -25.83
CA SER A 19 62.22 99.49 -25.60
C SER A 19 62.08 98.27 -26.52
N LEU A 20 63.12 97.93 -27.29
CA LEU A 20 63.12 96.74 -28.15
C LEU A 20 63.24 95.46 -27.30
N PRO A 21 62.52 94.39 -27.66
CA PRO A 21 62.61 93.14 -26.95
C PRO A 21 64.00 92.50 -27.07
N LEU A 22 64.48 91.93 -25.97
CA LEU A 22 65.74 91.20 -25.93
C LEU A 22 65.49 89.77 -26.45
N ALA A 23 65.98 89.48 -27.66
CA ALA A 23 65.80 88.19 -28.33
C ALA A 23 66.18 86.98 -27.44
N THR A 24 67.25 87.07 -26.66
CA THR A 24 67.67 86.00 -25.73
C THR A 24 66.66 85.76 -24.61
N VAL A 25 66.05 86.82 -24.06
CA VAL A 25 65.03 86.70 -23.01
C VAL A 25 63.73 86.15 -23.58
N GLN A 26 63.37 86.53 -24.81
CA GLN A 26 62.22 85.94 -25.51
C GLN A 26 62.43 84.47 -25.82
N ALA A 27 63.61 84.07 -26.28
CA ALA A 27 63.95 82.67 -26.52
C ALA A 27 63.86 81.82 -25.25
N LEU A 28 64.40 82.32 -24.13
CA LEU A 28 64.30 81.63 -22.83
C LEU A 28 62.86 81.56 -22.32
N ARG A 29 62.05 82.61 -22.52
CA ARG A 29 60.61 82.58 -22.18
C ARG A 29 59.84 81.57 -23.03
N GLN A 30 60.16 81.46 -24.32
CA GLN A 30 59.57 80.47 -25.20
C GLN A 30 59.95 79.05 -24.75
N GLN A 31 61.24 78.80 -24.47
CA GLN A 31 61.70 77.51 -23.95
C GLN A 31 61.04 77.14 -22.61
N LEU A 32 60.84 78.12 -21.71
CA LEU A 32 60.11 77.88 -20.47
C LEU A 32 58.63 77.55 -20.72
N ALA A 33 57.98 78.22 -21.67
CA ALA A 33 56.60 77.92 -22.06
C ALA A 33 56.49 76.52 -22.67
N ASP A 34 57.40 76.15 -23.57
CA ASP A 34 57.45 74.84 -24.22
C ASP A 34 57.65 73.73 -23.16
N LEU A 35 58.64 73.87 -22.27
CA LEU A 35 58.88 72.93 -21.16
C LEU A 35 57.70 72.85 -20.18
N GLN A 36 57.00 73.95 -19.92
CA GLN A 36 55.78 73.94 -19.11
C GLN A 36 54.68 73.13 -19.78
N THR A 37 54.49 73.29 -21.10
CA THR A 37 53.50 72.48 -21.83
C THR A 37 53.86 71.00 -21.87
N GLU A 38 55.14 70.64 -22.03
CA GLU A 38 55.59 69.25 -21.98
C GLU A 38 55.39 68.63 -20.59
N LEU A 39 55.69 69.40 -19.53
CA LEU A 39 55.46 68.97 -18.16
C LEU A 39 53.98 68.73 -17.88
N ASP A 40 53.11 69.63 -18.36
CA ASP A 40 51.67 69.47 -18.20
C ASP A 40 51.14 68.30 -19.01
N GLN A 41 51.58 68.10 -20.26
CA GLN A 41 51.24 66.90 -21.06
C GLN A 41 51.68 65.62 -20.36
N SER A 42 52.90 65.57 -19.83
CA SER A 42 53.44 64.43 -19.08
C SER A 42 52.63 64.13 -17.82
N ARG A 43 52.21 65.18 -17.08
CA ARG A 43 51.33 65.06 -15.92
C ARG A 43 49.95 64.51 -16.30
N HIS A 44 49.39 64.95 -17.43
CA HIS A 44 48.11 64.44 -17.92
C HIS A 44 48.21 62.97 -18.33
N ALA A 45 49.29 62.58 -19.03
CA ALA A 45 49.56 61.19 -19.38
C ALA A 45 49.71 60.30 -18.14
N MET A 46 50.48 60.74 -17.14
CA MET A 46 50.63 60.04 -15.86
C MET A 46 49.30 59.85 -15.14
N ARG A 47 48.45 60.88 -15.08
CA ARG A 47 47.11 60.78 -14.48
C ARG A 47 46.21 59.80 -15.24
N SER A 48 46.29 59.77 -16.56
CA SER A 48 45.52 58.83 -17.39
C SER A 48 45.95 57.39 -17.13
N LEU A 49 47.27 57.13 -17.13
CA LEU A 49 47.82 55.80 -16.84
C LEU A 49 47.52 55.35 -15.41
N GLN A 50 47.53 56.27 -14.45
CA GLN A 50 47.18 55.96 -13.07
C GLN A 50 45.71 55.53 -12.95
N ARG A 51 44.77 56.25 -13.59
CA ARG A 51 43.36 55.84 -13.65
C ARG A 51 43.20 54.47 -14.31
N GLN A 52 43.95 54.20 -15.38
CA GLN A 52 43.90 52.91 -16.05
C GLN A 52 44.42 51.78 -15.15
N ASN A 53 45.51 52.00 -14.40
CA ASN A 53 45.99 51.04 -13.42
C ASN A 53 44.99 50.82 -12.28
N ASP A 54 44.34 51.88 -11.80
CA ASP A 54 43.33 51.78 -10.74
C ASP A 54 42.12 50.95 -11.20
N LEU A 55 41.66 51.14 -12.44
CA LEU A 55 40.61 50.31 -13.05
C LEU A 55 41.05 48.85 -13.19
N GLN A 56 42.26 48.61 -13.72
CA GLN A 56 42.78 47.25 -13.86
C GLN A 56 42.95 46.54 -12.52
N ARG A 57 43.31 47.26 -11.47
CA ARG A 57 43.38 46.71 -10.10
C ARG A 57 41.99 46.29 -9.60
N HIS A 58 40.99 47.14 -9.80
CA HIS A 58 39.61 46.79 -9.46
C HIS A 58 39.14 45.53 -10.20
N ASP A 59 39.40 45.42 -11.50
CA ASP A 59 39.05 44.24 -12.29
C ASP A 59 39.77 42.97 -11.79
N ILE A 60 41.06 43.09 -11.43
CA ILE A 60 41.82 41.97 -10.84
C ILE A 60 41.22 41.53 -9.51
N ASP A 61 40.83 42.46 -8.64
CA ASP A 61 40.21 42.15 -7.36
C ASP A 61 38.86 41.43 -7.56
N GLU A 62 38.02 41.93 -8.49
CA GLU A 62 36.75 41.31 -8.84
C GLU A 62 36.92 39.88 -9.40
N PHE A 63 37.86 39.68 -10.31
CA PHE A 63 38.15 38.34 -10.84
C PHE A 63 38.72 37.41 -9.78
N SER A 64 39.56 37.91 -8.86
CA SER A 64 40.11 37.13 -7.76
C SER A 64 39.01 36.65 -6.81
N GLU A 65 38.07 37.53 -6.43
CA GLU A 65 36.90 37.14 -5.63
C GLU A 65 35.99 36.15 -6.36
N ARG A 66 35.87 36.26 -7.69
CA ARG A 66 35.09 35.31 -8.48
C ARG A 66 35.75 33.93 -8.54
N ILE A 67 37.08 33.88 -8.67
CA ILE A 67 37.84 32.62 -8.68
C ILE A 67 37.68 31.90 -7.35
N ILE A 68 37.86 32.60 -6.22
CA ILE A 68 37.73 32.00 -4.87
C ILE A 68 36.33 31.40 -4.69
N ARG A 69 35.26 32.14 -5.07
CA ARG A 69 33.89 31.62 -4.98
C ARG A 69 33.66 30.37 -5.83
N LEU A 70 34.20 30.34 -7.04
CA LEU A 70 34.07 29.18 -7.92
C LEU A 70 34.88 27.98 -7.43
N GLU A 71 36.05 28.21 -6.82
CA GLU A 71 36.85 27.17 -6.18
C GLU A 71 36.10 26.56 -4.99
N ASP A 72 35.50 27.40 -4.14
CA ASP A 72 34.67 26.94 -3.01
C ASP A 72 33.45 26.12 -3.47
N GLU A 73 32.73 26.59 -4.50
CA GLU A 73 31.59 25.86 -5.09
C GLU A 73 32.03 24.50 -5.66
N LEU A 74 33.21 24.45 -6.29
CA LEU A 74 33.74 23.24 -6.90
C LEU A 74 34.22 22.24 -5.84
N ASP A 75 34.85 22.71 -4.77
CA ASP A 75 35.26 21.87 -3.65
C ASP A 75 34.06 21.37 -2.84
N GLN A 76 33.02 22.18 -2.64
CA GLN A 76 31.77 21.72 -2.08
C GLN A 76 31.14 20.61 -2.93
N GLY A 77 31.03 20.82 -4.26
CA GLY A 77 30.50 19.80 -5.16
C GLY A 77 31.33 18.51 -5.17
N ARG A 78 32.66 18.60 -5.02
CA ARG A 78 33.53 17.42 -4.88
C ARG A 78 33.27 16.66 -3.58
N GLN A 79 33.08 17.36 -2.46
CA GLN A 79 32.78 16.75 -1.17
C GLN A 79 31.42 16.04 -1.20
N GLU A 80 30.40 16.67 -1.77
CA GLU A 80 29.07 16.08 -1.95
C GLU A 80 29.15 14.82 -2.83
N ALA A 81 29.86 14.89 -3.97
CA ALA A 81 30.06 13.73 -4.84
C ALA A 81 30.82 12.59 -4.14
N ALA A 82 31.79 12.90 -3.27
CA ALA A 82 32.51 11.90 -2.49
C ALA A 82 31.63 11.25 -1.42
N SER A 83 30.79 12.03 -0.75
CA SER A 83 29.80 11.52 0.21
C SER A 83 28.82 10.58 -0.47
N LEU A 84 28.19 11.02 -1.57
CA LEU A 84 27.23 10.22 -2.31
C LEU A 84 27.84 8.92 -2.85
N ARG A 85 29.09 8.94 -3.31
CA ARG A 85 29.81 7.70 -3.71
C ARG A 85 29.98 6.72 -2.56
N THR A 86 30.20 7.22 -1.35
CA THR A 86 30.32 6.40 -0.14
C THR A 86 28.96 5.80 0.23
N ASP A 87 27.90 6.61 0.19
CA ASP A 87 26.53 6.16 0.46
C ASP A 87 26.08 5.09 -0.54
N VAL A 88 26.34 5.29 -1.84
CA VAL A 88 26.06 4.29 -2.89
C VAL A 88 26.82 3.00 -2.63
N ARG A 89 28.07 3.05 -2.17
CA ARG A 89 28.84 1.85 -1.82
C ARG A 89 28.20 1.08 -0.67
N VAL A 90 27.87 1.78 0.41
CA VAL A 90 27.21 1.18 1.59
C VAL A 90 25.84 0.60 1.23
N LEU A 91 25.08 1.28 0.38
CA LEU A 91 23.80 0.77 -0.10
C LEU A 91 23.97 -0.47 -0.96
N ASN A 92 24.97 -0.51 -1.85
CA ASN A 92 25.27 -1.70 -2.64
C ASN A 92 25.63 -2.90 -1.76
N GLU A 93 26.46 -2.71 -0.72
CA GLU A 93 26.79 -3.76 0.25
C GLU A 93 25.52 -4.29 0.94
N LYS A 94 24.64 -3.39 1.42
CA LYS A 94 23.36 -3.78 2.03
C LYS A 94 22.43 -4.54 1.08
N VAL A 95 22.39 -4.16 -0.20
CA VAL A 95 21.58 -4.84 -1.21
C VAL A 95 22.10 -6.25 -1.44
N VAL A 96 23.43 -6.43 -1.49
CA VAL A 96 24.04 -7.75 -1.61
C VAL A 96 23.70 -8.62 -0.39
N ASP A 97 23.84 -8.10 0.83
CA ASP A 97 23.48 -8.82 2.06
C ASP A 97 22.00 -9.23 2.07
N GLU A 98 21.11 -8.36 1.57
CA GLU A 98 19.67 -8.66 1.52
C GLU A 98 19.35 -9.73 0.46
N ILE A 99 20.03 -9.71 -0.69
CA ILE A 99 19.89 -10.76 -1.71
C ILE A 99 20.29 -12.12 -1.13
N GLU A 100 21.38 -12.18 -0.37
CA GLU A 100 21.83 -13.43 0.29
C GLU A 100 20.79 -13.94 1.30
N LYS A 101 20.26 -13.07 2.17
CA LYS A 101 19.21 -13.45 3.14
C LYS A 101 17.92 -13.90 2.46
N VAL A 102 17.53 -13.25 1.37
CA VAL A 102 16.35 -13.65 0.59
C VAL A 102 16.57 -15.03 -0.03
N ALA A 103 17.76 -15.30 -0.57
CA ALA A 103 18.11 -16.61 -1.10
C ALA A 103 18.05 -17.71 -0.01
N GLU A 104 18.62 -17.46 1.17
CA GLU A 104 18.56 -18.39 2.30
C GLU A 104 17.12 -18.65 2.75
N THR A 105 16.31 -17.60 2.89
CA THR A 105 14.90 -17.72 3.29
C THR A 105 14.08 -18.48 2.26
N GLN A 106 14.33 -18.22 0.98
CA GLN A 106 13.64 -18.92 -0.11
C GLN A 106 14.01 -20.40 -0.15
N HIS A 107 15.27 -20.75 0.11
CA HIS A 107 15.70 -22.15 0.20
C HIS A 107 15.07 -22.86 1.41
N ALA A 108 15.08 -22.23 2.59
CA ALA A 108 14.43 -22.77 3.79
C ALA A 108 12.92 -22.96 3.58
N LYS A 109 12.27 -22.03 2.86
CA LYS A 109 10.86 -22.14 2.49
C LYS A 109 10.60 -23.37 1.62
N GLN A 110 11.39 -23.58 0.56
CA GLN A 110 11.23 -24.73 -0.33
C GLN A 110 11.36 -26.05 0.43
N LEU A 111 12.34 -26.15 1.32
CA LEU A 111 12.53 -27.35 2.14
C LEU A 111 11.30 -27.64 3.03
N VAL A 112 10.72 -26.61 3.65
CA VAL A 112 9.50 -26.76 4.45
C VAL A 112 8.28 -27.10 3.57
N GLU A 113 8.17 -26.54 2.37
CA GLU A 113 7.09 -26.88 1.43
C GLU A 113 7.16 -28.36 1.01
N GLU A 114 8.35 -28.87 0.69
CA GLU A 114 8.57 -30.29 0.38
C GLU A 114 8.20 -31.21 1.57
N GLU A 115 8.61 -30.87 2.78
CA GLU A 115 8.25 -31.62 4.00
C GLU A 115 6.74 -31.63 4.26
N LEU A 116 6.07 -30.49 4.03
CA LEU A 116 4.63 -30.37 4.18
C LEU A 116 3.88 -31.19 3.13
N GLU A 117 4.33 -31.19 1.88
CA GLU A 117 3.77 -32.03 0.82
C GLU A 117 3.91 -33.51 1.18
N GLU A 118 5.09 -33.96 1.60
CA GLU A 118 5.32 -35.35 2.00
C GLU A 118 4.45 -35.76 3.20
N LEU A 119 4.36 -34.90 4.22
CA LEU A 119 3.51 -35.16 5.38
C LEU A 119 2.02 -35.20 4.99
N SER A 120 1.58 -34.28 4.15
CA SER A 120 0.19 -34.22 3.68
C SER A 120 -0.17 -35.49 2.91
N GLN A 121 0.72 -35.96 2.03
CA GLN A 121 0.52 -37.18 1.27
C GLN A 121 0.37 -38.39 2.20
N LYS A 122 1.28 -38.55 3.17
CA LYS A 122 1.23 -39.63 4.17
C LYS A 122 -0.07 -39.58 4.99
N LEU A 123 -0.50 -38.38 5.38
CA LEU A 123 -1.73 -38.20 6.15
C LEU A 123 -2.98 -38.57 5.34
N PHE A 124 -3.05 -38.19 4.07
CA PHE A 124 -4.15 -38.58 3.18
C PHE A 124 -4.16 -40.07 2.89
N GLU A 125 -2.99 -40.69 2.65
CA GLU A 125 -2.89 -42.14 2.45
C GLU A 125 -3.38 -42.91 3.68
N GLN A 126 -2.99 -42.48 4.89
CA GLN A 126 -3.46 -43.10 6.14
C GLN A 126 -4.97 -42.90 6.37
N ALA A 127 -5.47 -41.67 6.18
CA ALA A 127 -6.90 -41.37 6.36
C ALA A 127 -7.76 -42.15 5.37
N ASN A 128 -7.39 -42.18 4.09
CA ASN A 128 -8.09 -42.95 3.07
C ASN A 128 -8.03 -44.46 3.35
N GLY A 129 -6.88 -44.96 3.83
CA GLY A 129 -6.75 -46.36 4.25
C GLY A 129 -7.68 -46.72 5.41
N MET A 130 -7.76 -45.85 6.42
CA MET A 130 -8.66 -46.02 7.56
C MET A 130 -10.13 -46.04 7.13
N VAL A 131 -10.56 -45.05 6.34
CA VAL A 131 -11.93 -44.95 5.83
C VAL A 131 -12.28 -46.16 4.96
N ALA A 132 -11.38 -46.58 4.07
CA ALA A 132 -11.58 -47.77 3.25
C ALA A 132 -11.72 -49.04 4.10
N SER A 133 -10.95 -49.17 5.18
CA SER A 133 -11.03 -50.31 6.10
C SER A 133 -12.36 -50.34 6.87
N GLU A 134 -12.82 -49.18 7.37
CA GLU A 134 -14.09 -49.05 8.06
C GLU A 134 -15.27 -49.34 7.11
N ALA A 135 -15.21 -48.81 5.87
CA ALA A 135 -16.23 -49.05 4.86
C ALA A 135 -16.36 -50.55 4.52
N ARG A 136 -15.24 -51.28 4.43
CA ARG A 136 -15.26 -52.74 4.21
C ARG A 136 -15.88 -53.47 5.40
N GLN A 137 -15.47 -53.16 6.63
CA GLN A 137 -16.02 -53.78 7.83
C GLN A 137 -17.53 -53.49 7.98
N ARG A 138 -17.95 -52.27 7.66
CA ARG A 138 -19.36 -51.87 7.66
C ARG A 138 -20.16 -52.63 6.60
N HIS A 139 -19.60 -52.83 5.40
CA HIS A 139 -20.26 -53.61 4.36
C HIS A 139 -20.40 -55.08 4.76
N GLU A 140 -19.36 -55.68 5.33
CA GLU A 140 -19.37 -57.07 5.81
C GLU A 140 -20.41 -57.29 6.91
N THR A 141 -20.42 -56.42 7.93
CA THR A 141 -21.42 -56.48 9.01
C THR A 141 -22.85 -56.22 8.50
N GLN A 142 -23.03 -55.32 7.53
CA GLN A 142 -24.33 -55.09 6.91
C GLN A 142 -24.81 -56.29 6.09
N SER A 143 -23.90 -57.00 5.40
CA SER A 143 -24.21 -58.23 4.67
C SER A 143 -24.67 -59.32 5.64
N GLN A 144 -23.92 -59.56 6.72
CA GLN A 144 -24.28 -60.52 7.77
C GLN A 144 -25.63 -60.18 8.43
N LEU A 145 -25.90 -58.90 8.68
CA LEU A 145 -27.21 -58.45 9.18
C LEU A 145 -28.35 -58.69 8.19
N SER A 146 -28.09 -58.57 6.88
CA SER A 146 -29.10 -58.85 5.86
C SER A 146 -29.39 -60.35 5.75
N GLU A 147 -28.36 -61.20 5.79
CA GLU A 147 -28.49 -62.66 5.77
C GLU A 147 -29.27 -63.17 6.98
N THR A 148 -28.87 -62.76 8.18
CA THR A 148 -29.58 -63.14 9.42
C THR A 148 -31.03 -62.63 9.47
N ARG A 149 -31.31 -61.45 8.90
CA ARG A 149 -32.69 -60.96 8.76
C ARG A 149 -33.52 -61.83 7.83
N GLN A 150 -32.95 -62.24 6.70
CA GLN A 150 -33.64 -63.12 5.75
C GLN A 150 -33.94 -64.49 6.39
N GLU A 151 -32.98 -65.08 7.10
CA GLU A 151 -33.19 -66.33 7.84
C GLU A 151 -34.32 -66.20 8.87
N LEU A 152 -34.41 -65.05 9.55
CA LEU A 152 -35.45 -64.78 10.55
C LEU A 152 -36.83 -64.62 9.89
N GLU A 153 -36.92 -63.95 8.74
CA GLU A 153 -38.17 -63.87 7.95
C GLU A 153 -38.61 -65.25 7.45
N GLU A 154 -37.69 -66.08 6.96
CA GLU A 154 -37.98 -67.45 6.53
C GLU A 154 -38.50 -68.31 7.69
N LEU A 155 -37.83 -68.25 8.85
CA LEU A 155 -38.28 -68.93 10.06
C LEU A 155 -39.65 -68.42 10.52
N GLN A 156 -39.89 -67.10 10.54
CA GLN A 156 -41.19 -66.53 10.90
C GLN A 156 -42.30 -67.00 9.96
N SER A 157 -42.04 -67.04 8.65
CA SER A 157 -42.97 -67.57 7.66
C SER A 157 -43.27 -69.06 7.89
N HIS A 158 -42.25 -69.86 8.18
CA HIS A 158 -42.41 -71.27 8.54
C HIS A 158 -43.23 -71.45 9.83
N PHE A 159 -42.97 -70.67 10.87
CA PHE A 159 -43.76 -70.69 12.10
C PHE A 159 -45.21 -70.31 11.84
N ALA A 160 -45.48 -69.24 11.08
CA ALA A 160 -46.84 -68.84 10.71
C ALA A 160 -47.58 -69.95 9.94
N ALA A 161 -46.89 -70.64 9.03
CA ALA A 161 -47.46 -71.77 8.30
C ALA A 161 -47.78 -72.97 9.20
N VAL A 162 -46.90 -73.28 10.16
CA VAL A 162 -47.12 -74.35 11.16
C VAL A 162 -48.27 -73.99 12.10
N GLU A 163 -48.32 -72.75 12.59
CA GLU A 163 -49.44 -72.26 13.41
C GLU A 163 -50.77 -72.36 12.66
N LEU A 164 -50.80 -71.98 11.38
CA LEU A 164 -52.01 -72.10 10.56
C LEU A 164 -52.45 -73.57 10.43
N ARG A 165 -51.52 -74.49 10.16
CA ARG A 165 -51.82 -75.94 10.13
C ARG A 165 -52.31 -76.45 11.47
N HIS A 166 -51.70 -76.01 12.57
CA HIS A 166 -52.15 -76.38 13.91
C HIS A 166 -53.57 -75.89 14.19
N LYS A 167 -53.88 -74.62 13.86
CA LYS A 167 -55.23 -74.07 13.98
C LYS A 167 -56.24 -74.83 13.11
N GLN A 168 -55.87 -75.23 11.90
CA GLN A 168 -56.71 -76.07 11.04
C GLN A 168 -56.98 -77.44 11.66
N MET A 169 -55.93 -78.11 12.17
CA MET A 169 -56.04 -79.40 12.86
C MET A 169 -56.86 -79.31 14.16
N GLN A 170 -56.74 -78.20 14.90
CA GLN A 170 -57.56 -77.93 16.08
C GLN A 170 -59.02 -77.71 15.69
N ALA A 171 -59.29 -76.88 14.67
CA ALA A 171 -60.65 -76.68 14.16
C ALA A 171 -61.26 -77.98 13.63
N GLU A 172 -60.47 -78.86 13.01
CA GLU A 172 -60.90 -80.19 12.57
C GLU A 172 -61.19 -81.11 13.75
N ASN A 173 -60.33 -81.15 14.78
CA ASN A 173 -60.61 -81.87 16.03
C ASN A 173 -61.85 -81.33 16.73
N GLU A 174 -62.00 -80.01 16.83
CA GLU A 174 -63.18 -79.34 17.38
C GLU A 174 -64.44 -79.71 16.57
N ARG A 175 -64.35 -79.74 15.24
CA ARG A 175 -65.43 -80.17 14.34
C ARG A 175 -65.77 -81.65 14.52
N LEU A 176 -64.79 -82.53 14.73
CA LEU A 176 -65.02 -83.95 15.03
C LEU A 176 -65.65 -84.14 16.41
N THR A 177 -65.22 -83.38 17.43
CA THR A 177 -65.86 -83.36 18.74
C THR A 177 -67.27 -82.77 18.69
N ALA A 178 -67.49 -81.75 17.85
CA ALA A 178 -68.80 -81.17 17.60
C ALA A 178 -69.70 -82.11 16.78
N GLN A 179 -69.16 -82.92 15.87
CA GLN A 179 -69.91 -83.99 15.17
C GLN A 179 -70.31 -85.12 16.13
N LEU A 180 -69.46 -85.48 17.09
CA LEU A 180 -69.80 -86.39 18.19
C LEU A 180 -70.87 -85.80 19.11
N ALA A 181 -70.82 -84.49 19.39
CA ALA A 181 -71.86 -83.80 20.15
C ALA A 181 -73.17 -83.60 19.35
N ALA A 182 -73.09 -83.41 18.03
CA ALA A 182 -74.23 -83.21 17.14
C ALA A 182 -74.99 -84.50 16.81
N GLN A 183 -74.39 -85.69 17.00
CA GLN A 183 -75.15 -86.96 17.01
C GLN A 183 -76.21 -87.03 18.14
N MET A 184 -76.22 -86.08 19.08
CA MET A 184 -77.21 -86.02 20.16
C MET A 184 -78.30 -84.95 19.99
N PHE A 185 -78.28 -84.10 18.95
CA PHE A 185 -79.32 -83.08 18.78
C PHE A 185 -79.53 -82.70 17.31
N ASP A 186 -80.36 -83.48 16.61
CA ASP A 186 -80.94 -83.10 15.32
C ASP A 186 -82.11 -82.14 15.52
N ARG A 187 -82.12 -81.02 14.76
CA ARG A 187 -83.23 -80.53 13.89
C ARG A 187 -83.42 -78.99 13.85
N ALA A 188 -83.66 -78.47 12.63
CA ALA A 188 -84.25 -77.18 12.21
C ALA A 188 -83.25 -76.05 11.82
N THR A 189 -82.91 -75.80 10.53
CA THR A 189 -83.59 -75.13 9.37
C THR A 189 -83.17 -73.67 9.13
N GLY A 190 -82.81 -73.34 7.87
CA GLY A 190 -83.08 -72.04 7.23
C GLY A 190 -81.91 -71.27 6.60
N ALA A 191 -81.82 -71.26 5.26
CA ALA A 191 -81.11 -70.27 4.42
C ALA A 191 -81.99 -68.99 4.24
N PRO A 192 -81.63 -67.85 3.58
CA PRO A 192 -80.74 -67.71 2.39
C PRO A 192 -79.98 -66.36 2.16
N GLN A 193 -79.13 -66.37 1.11
CA GLN A 193 -78.82 -65.36 0.07
C GLN A 193 -78.48 -63.86 0.35
N ALA A 194 -77.28 -63.49 -0.13
CA ALA A 194 -76.96 -62.57 -1.25
C ALA A 194 -76.66 -61.05 -1.06
N GLU A 195 -75.72 -60.63 -1.92
CA GLU A 195 -75.50 -59.32 -2.59
C GLU A 195 -74.66 -58.18 -1.95
N ALA A 196 -73.67 -57.74 -2.76
CA ALA A 196 -73.28 -56.36 -3.10
C ALA A 196 -72.79 -55.43 -1.96
N ALA A 197 -72.05 -54.32 -2.12
CA ALA A 197 -71.58 -53.53 -3.25
C ALA A 197 -70.65 -52.42 -2.67
N VAL A 198 -69.77 -51.86 -3.52
CA VAL A 198 -69.53 -50.41 -3.68
C VAL A 198 -68.66 -49.63 -2.66
N GLY A 199 -67.75 -48.84 -3.26
CA GLY A 199 -67.36 -47.49 -2.85
C GLY A 199 -65.94 -47.41 -2.30
N GLY A 200 -65.02 -46.62 -2.81
CA GLY A 200 -64.99 -45.54 -3.82
C GLY A 200 -63.52 -45.11 -3.91
N ASP A 201 -63.05 -44.69 -5.09
CA ASP A 201 -62.81 -43.27 -5.42
C ASP A 201 -61.55 -42.71 -4.71
N SER A 202 -60.60 -42.00 -5.31
CA SER A 202 -60.33 -41.60 -6.69
C SER A 202 -58.90 -41.04 -6.70
N GLU A 203 -58.21 -41.23 -7.82
CA GLU A 203 -57.32 -40.25 -8.47
C GLU A 203 -56.56 -39.18 -7.65
N LYS A 204 -55.21 -39.19 -7.75
CA LYS A 204 -54.48 -38.23 -8.62
C LYS A 204 -52.95 -38.42 -8.61
N ARG A 205 -52.42 -38.17 -9.81
CA ARG A 205 -51.01 -38.11 -10.26
C ARG A 205 -50.21 -36.94 -9.62
N PRO A 206 -48.88 -36.91 -9.84
CA PRO A 206 -47.89 -36.21 -9.01
C PRO A 206 -47.47 -34.85 -9.59
N ILE A 207 -46.85 -34.02 -8.73
CA ILE A 207 -45.98 -32.89 -9.12
C ILE A 207 -44.95 -32.59 -7.99
N PRO A 208 -43.91 -31.75 -8.20
CA PRO A 208 -42.54 -32.01 -7.77
C PRO A 208 -41.97 -30.89 -6.86
N ALA A 209 -40.69 -30.97 -6.51
CA ALA A 209 -39.88 -29.88 -5.95
C ALA A 209 -38.42 -30.13 -6.41
N SER A 210 -37.80 -29.29 -7.27
CA SER A 210 -37.10 -28.01 -6.96
C SER A 210 -35.80 -28.30 -6.16
N ILE A 211 -34.57 -27.86 -6.47
CA ILE A 211 -33.99 -26.59 -6.96
C ILE A 211 -32.56 -26.86 -7.53
N SER A 212 -32.19 -26.02 -8.51
CA SER A 212 -30.88 -25.51 -8.99
C SER A 212 -29.54 -26.12 -8.54
N THR A 213 -28.59 -26.27 -9.49
CA THR A 213 -27.49 -25.32 -9.74
C THR A 213 -26.75 -25.64 -11.05
N ALA A 214 -26.12 -24.61 -11.61
CA ALA A 214 -25.61 -24.50 -12.98
C ALA A 214 -24.09 -24.71 -13.10
N SER A 215 -23.66 -24.70 -14.38
CA SER A 215 -22.32 -24.44 -14.93
C SER A 215 -21.36 -25.64 -14.96
N MET A 216 -21.10 -26.26 -16.12
CA MET A 216 -20.34 -25.80 -17.29
C MET A 216 -18.89 -25.47 -16.99
N VAL A 217 -18.03 -26.41 -17.41
CA VAL A 217 -16.58 -26.42 -17.43
C VAL A 217 -16.11 -26.09 -18.86
N SER A 218 -15.34 -25.02 -19.01
CA SER A 218 -14.39 -24.78 -20.11
C SER A 218 -13.57 -23.54 -19.79
N GLY A 219 -12.24 -23.68 -19.76
CA GLY A 219 -11.31 -22.56 -19.56
C GLY A 219 -9.89 -23.04 -19.36
N LEU A 220 -9.15 -23.21 -20.46
CA LEU A 220 -7.69 -23.29 -20.49
C LEU A 220 -7.21 -22.34 -21.58
N THR A 221 -6.60 -21.22 -21.18
CA THR A 221 -5.59 -20.47 -21.95
C THR A 221 -4.89 -19.49 -21.00
N ASP A 222 -3.59 -19.68 -20.83
CA ASP A 222 -2.64 -18.74 -20.23
C ASP A 222 -2.52 -17.44 -21.05
N PRO A 223 -2.00 -16.38 -20.42
CA PRO A 223 -0.99 -15.57 -21.09
C PRO A 223 0.24 -15.31 -20.21
N ASP A 224 1.41 -15.58 -20.79
CA ASP A 224 2.74 -15.20 -20.31
C ASP A 224 3.03 -13.68 -20.50
N PRO A 225 4.07 -13.14 -19.83
CA PRO A 225 4.26 -11.71 -19.57
C PRO A 225 4.96 -10.95 -20.69
N VAL A 226 4.56 -9.70 -20.90
CA VAL A 226 5.16 -8.76 -21.86
C VAL A 226 6.30 -7.98 -21.18
N GLU A 227 7.54 -8.23 -21.59
CA GLU A 227 8.67 -7.33 -21.38
C GLU A 227 8.52 -6.06 -22.25
N ARG A 228 8.65 -4.87 -21.66
CA ARG A 228 8.74 -3.59 -22.39
C ARG A 228 10.17 -3.04 -22.33
N PRO A 229 10.77 -2.66 -23.47
CA PRO A 229 11.96 -1.82 -23.48
C PRO A 229 11.58 -0.33 -23.41
N SER A 230 12.12 0.38 -22.43
CA SER A 230 11.94 1.82 -22.21
C SER A 230 12.62 2.61 -23.33
N SER A 231 11.84 3.41 -24.06
CA SER A 231 12.33 4.41 -25.01
C SER A 231 11.95 5.81 -24.51
N PRO A 232 12.85 6.81 -24.54
CA PRO A 232 12.64 8.14 -23.93
C PRO A 232 11.55 9.00 -24.62
N LEU A 233 11.00 8.57 -25.76
CA LEU A 233 9.82 9.20 -26.36
C LEU A 233 8.50 8.78 -25.68
N LEU A 234 8.49 7.64 -24.98
CA LEU A 234 7.30 7.14 -24.30
C LEU A 234 6.98 7.96 -23.05
N ASP A 235 8.00 8.49 -22.37
CA ASP A 235 7.84 9.27 -21.13
C ASP A 235 7.11 10.61 -21.37
N GLN A 236 7.36 11.28 -22.50
CA GLN A 236 6.65 12.53 -22.86
C GLN A 236 5.19 12.29 -23.22
N VAL A 237 4.89 11.19 -23.92
CA VAL A 237 3.50 10.80 -24.28
C VAL A 237 2.73 10.33 -23.04
N THR A 238 3.41 9.69 -22.09
CA THR A 238 2.79 9.21 -20.84
C THR A 238 2.40 10.39 -19.94
N ASP A 239 3.22 11.42 -19.84
CA ASP A 239 2.90 12.63 -19.04
C ASP A 239 1.70 13.41 -19.64
N GLU A 240 1.60 13.50 -20.97
CA GLU A 240 0.44 14.12 -21.63
C GLU A 240 -0.86 13.34 -21.39
N GLN A 241 -0.81 12.00 -21.42
CA GLN A 241 -1.98 11.18 -21.11
C GLN A 241 -2.41 11.31 -19.63
N LEU A 242 -1.44 11.30 -18.70
CA LEU A 242 -1.72 11.47 -17.26
C LEU A 242 -2.32 12.85 -16.97
N PHE A 243 -1.86 13.88 -17.67
CA PHE A 243 -2.44 15.22 -17.57
C PHE A 243 -3.90 15.27 -18.06
N LEU A 244 -4.22 14.60 -19.18
CA LEU A 244 -5.60 14.50 -19.67
C LEU A 244 -6.51 13.73 -18.72
N GLU A 245 -6.03 12.64 -18.14
CA GLU A 245 -6.77 11.87 -17.13
C GLU A 245 -7.02 12.70 -15.86
N PHE A 246 -6.04 13.51 -15.44
CA PHE A 246 -6.21 14.45 -14.33
C PHE A 246 -7.24 15.53 -14.66
N GLN A 247 -7.19 16.09 -15.86
CA GLN A 247 -8.14 17.09 -16.31
C GLN A 247 -9.57 16.54 -16.33
N ASP A 248 -9.77 15.31 -16.84
CA ASP A 248 -11.05 14.61 -16.81
C ASP A 248 -11.57 14.41 -15.39
N PHE A 249 -10.68 14.02 -14.46
CA PHE A 249 -11.01 13.90 -13.05
C PHE A 249 -11.48 15.24 -12.46
N VAL A 250 -10.73 16.32 -12.63
CA VAL A 250 -11.08 17.63 -12.04
C VAL A 250 -12.43 18.13 -12.54
N TYR A 251 -12.74 17.96 -13.83
CA TYR A 251 -14.03 18.42 -14.38
C TYR A 251 -15.23 17.61 -13.89
N HIS A 252 -15.07 16.31 -13.68
CA HIS A 252 -16.20 15.41 -13.40
C HIS A 252 -16.32 14.99 -11.93
N CYS A 253 -15.29 15.23 -11.11
CA CYS A 253 -15.25 14.75 -9.72
C CYS A 253 -16.38 15.33 -8.87
N SER A 254 -16.64 16.65 -8.94
CA SER A 254 -17.68 17.32 -8.14
C SER A 254 -19.11 16.85 -8.46
N SER A 255 -19.33 16.22 -9.61
CA SER A 255 -20.64 15.66 -10.00
C SER A 255 -20.87 14.23 -9.49
N SER A 256 -19.81 13.53 -9.10
CA SER A 256 -19.87 12.15 -8.58
C SER A 256 -19.90 12.15 -7.06
N LYS A 257 -20.34 11.07 -6.40
CA LYS A 257 -20.26 10.94 -4.93
C LYS A 257 -18.81 10.66 -4.47
N LEU A 258 -18.39 11.15 -3.29
CA LEU A 258 -17.01 11.04 -2.80
C LEU A 258 -16.48 9.60 -2.77
N PHE A 259 -17.29 8.62 -2.37
CA PHE A 259 -16.87 7.20 -2.38
C PHE A 259 -16.55 6.65 -3.77
N LYS A 260 -17.00 7.33 -4.84
CA LYS A 260 -16.67 7.01 -6.24
C LYS A 260 -15.42 7.73 -6.74
N VAL A 261 -14.68 8.45 -5.90
CA VAL A 261 -13.40 9.07 -6.29
C VAL A 261 -12.46 8.05 -6.94
N HIS A 262 -12.45 6.81 -6.46
CA HIS A 262 -11.64 5.72 -7.03
C HIS A 262 -12.18 5.11 -8.33
N SER A 263 -13.29 5.61 -8.90
CA SER A 263 -13.74 5.15 -10.22
C SER A 263 -13.03 5.85 -11.38
N PHE A 264 -12.47 7.04 -11.16
CA PHE A 264 -11.75 7.81 -12.17
C PHE A 264 -10.37 7.20 -12.46
N ASN A 265 -9.92 7.22 -13.72
CA ASN A 265 -8.64 6.60 -14.13
C ASN A 265 -7.45 7.21 -13.38
N PHE A 266 -7.37 8.54 -13.32
CA PHE A 266 -6.34 9.24 -12.56
C PHE A 266 -6.23 8.74 -11.11
N MET A 267 -7.37 8.62 -10.42
CA MET A 267 -7.40 8.17 -9.02
C MET A 267 -7.13 6.67 -8.85
N LYS A 268 -7.47 5.84 -9.84
CA LYS A 268 -7.08 4.42 -9.83
C LYS A 268 -5.56 4.26 -9.95
N ASN A 269 -4.93 5.05 -10.82
CA ASN A 269 -3.48 5.04 -11.00
C ASN A 269 -2.78 5.50 -9.72
N CYS A 270 -3.22 6.64 -9.15
CA CYS A 270 -2.70 7.11 -7.85
C CYS A 270 -2.90 6.09 -6.72
N LEU A 271 -4.03 5.38 -6.72
CA LEU A 271 -4.32 4.36 -5.72
C LEU A 271 -3.31 3.20 -5.82
N ALA A 272 -3.09 2.67 -7.02
CA ALA A 272 -2.24 1.51 -7.26
C ALA A 272 -0.73 1.82 -7.14
N GLU A 273 -0.27 2.97 -7.64
CA GLU A 273 1.15 3.31 -7.70
C GLU A 273 1.68 3.90 -6.39
N ASP A 274 0.86 4.70 -5.70
CA ASP A 274 1.31 5.53 -4.58
C ASP A 274 0.62 5.16 -3.27
N VAL A 275 -0.71 5.25 -3.22
CA VAL A 275 -1.49 5.20 -1.96
C VAL A 275 -1.48 3.82 -1.32
N GLU A 276 -1.87 2.77 -2.06
CA GLU A 276 -1.94 1.41 -1.52
C GLU A 276 -0.55 0.92 -1.08
N PRO A 277 0.53 1.10 -1.88
CA PRO A 277 1.87 0.84 -1.40
C PRO A 277 2.29 1.74 -0.21
N GLY A 278 1.83 3.00 -0.18
CA GLY A 278 2.02 3.95 0.91
C GLY A 278 1.42 3.49 2.24
N LEU A 279 0.28 2.80 2.19
CA LEU A 279 -0.44 2.25 3.35
C LEU A 279 -0.10 0.78 3.66
N ARG A 280 0.79 0.13 2.88
CA ARG A 280 1.23 -1.24 3.13
C ARG A 280 2.44 -1.31 4.07
N PHE A 281 2.18 -1.47 5.37
CA PHE A 281 3.22 -1.42 6.40
C PHE A 281 3.93 -2.76 6.61
N GLY A 282 5.12 -2.91 6.01
CA GLY A 282 6.03 -4.03 6.28
C GLY A 282 5.51 -5.40 5.80
N PRO A 283 6.24 -6.48 6.11
CA PRO A 283 5.87 -7.85 5.71
C PRO A 283 4.67 -8.40 6.48
N THR A 284 4.40 -7.91 7.69
CA THR A 284 3.27 -8.30 8.53
C THR A 284 2.46 -7.08 8.99
N PRO A 285 1.72 -6.42 8.08
CA PRO A 285 0.90 -5.27 8.45
C PRO A 285 -0.17 -5.73 9.44
N ARG A 286 -0.24 -5.05 10.58
CA ARG A 286 -1.26 -5.34 11.60
C ARG A 286 -2.58 -4.60 11.32
N MET A 287 -2.58 -3.61 10.43
CA MET A 287 -3.76 -2.85 10.03
C MET A 287 -4.16 -3.16 8.58
N SER A 288 -5.47 -3.09 8.31
CA SER A 288 -6.01 -3.17 6.94
C SER A 288 -5.77 -1.84 6.22
N SER A 289 -5.09 -1.88 5.08
CA SER A 289 -4.90 -0.71 4.20
C SER A 289 -6.24 -0.11 3.78
N LYS A 290 -7.27 -0.96 3.58
CA LYS A 290 -8.62 -0.53 3.22
C LYS A 290 -9.29 0.30 4.33
N ASN A 291 -9.17 -0.11 5.59
CA ASN A 291 -9.79 0.61 6.71
C ASN A 291 -9.14 1.98 6.91
N LEU A 292 -7.80 2.03 6.78
CA LEU A 292 -7.06 3.29 6.81
C LEU A 292 -7.44 4.18 5.63
N LEU A 293 -7.55 3.61 4.43
CA LEU A 293 -7.95 4.34 3.22
C LEU A 293 -9.33 4.96 3.37
N ASP A 294 -10.30 4.20 3.88
CA ASP A 294 -11.64 4.71 4.16
C ASP A 294 -11.54 5.87 5.17
N ALA A 295 -10.85 5.69 6.31
CA ALA A 295 -10.71 6.73 7.34
C ALA A 295 -10.09 8.01 6.78
N ILE A 296 -9.06 7.85 5.94
CA ILE A 296 -8.37 8.94 5.27
C ILE A 296 -9.32 9.62 4.29
N LEU A 297 -10.06 8.88 3.46
CA LEU A 297 -10.96 9.45 2.45
C LEU A 297 -12.04 10.33 3.08
N TYR A 298 -12.61 9.87 4.21
CA TYR A 298 -13.66 10.57 4.95
C TYR A 298 -13.16 11.58 5.98
N ASP A 299 -11.84 11.77 6.09
CA ASP A 299 -11.21 12.72 7.01
C ASP A 299 -11.50 12.43 8.49
N THR A 300 -11.59 11.15 8.86
CA THR A 300 -11.83 10.67 10.23
C THR A 300 -10.58 10.13 10.92
N LEU A 301 -9.45 10.05 10.21
CA LEU A 301 -8.16 9.66 10.77
C LEU A 301 -7.53 10.84 11.53
N ILE A 302 -7.29 10.67 12.82
CA ILE A 302 -6.61 11.65 13.67
C ILE A 302 -5.22 11.13 14.02
N ILE A 303 -4.19 11.96 13.89
CA ILE A 303 -2.80 11.62 14.25
C ILE A 303 -2.27 12.68 15.22
N GLU A 304 -1.79 12.25 16.39
CA GLU A 304 -1.29 13.13 17.44
C GLU A 304 0.08 12.69 17.95
N PRO A 305 0.95 13.62 18.39
CA PRO A 305 2.13 13.26 19.17
C PRO A 305 1.72 12.80 20.57
N VAL A 306 2.38 11.76 21.07
CA VAL A 306 2.21 11.29 22.46
C VAL A 306 2.88 12.29 23.40
N THR A 307 2.11 12.83 24.36
CA THR A 307 2.58 13.84 25.31
C THR A 307 3.61 13.27 26.29
N GLN A 308 4.49 14.10 26.85
CA GLN A 308 5.55 13.63 27.76
C GLN A 308 4.99 12.97 29.03
N ASP A 309 3.85 13.43 29.54
CA ASP A 309 3.18 12.85 30.70
C ASP A 309 2.67 11.43 30.43
N GLU A 310 2.17 11.16 29.21
CA GLU A 310 1.73 9.82 28.79
C GLU A 310 2.89 8.85 28.52
N ARG A 311 4.11 9.35 28.28
CA ARG A 311 5.30 8.48 28.11
C ARG A 311 5.86 7.97 29.44
N LEU A 312 5.62 8.69 30.54
CA LEU A 312 6.06 8.32 31.90
C LEU A 312 5.07 7.38 32.59
N VAL A 313 3.80 7.40 32.17
CA VAL A 313 2.80 6.42 32.55
C VAL A 313 3.01 5.20 31.65
N ALA A 314 3.69 4.17 32.16
CA ALA A 314 3.68 2.85 31.51
C ALA A 314 2.23 2.50 31.14
N PRO A 315 1.97 1.95 29.93
CA PRO A 315 0.61 1.61 29.55
C PRO A 315 -0.01 0.80 30.69
N PRO A 316 -1.24 1.14 31.15
CA PRO A 316 -1.88 0.37 32.20
C PRO A 316 -1.83 -1.10 31.77
N PRO A 317 -1.47 -2.03 32.68
CA PRO A 317 -1.56 -3.44 32.35
C PRO A 317 -3.02 -3.67 31.96
N VAL A 318 -3.26 -3.95 30.68
CA VAL A 318 -4.61 -4.26 30.19
C VAL A 318 -5.09 -5.42 31.04
N GLU A 319 -6.01 -5.12 31.96
CA GLU A 319 -6.61 -6.12 32.81
C GLU A 319 -7.19 -7.17 31.87
N THR A 320 -6.69 -8.38 32.05
CA THR A 320 -7.07 -9.54 31.27
C THR A 320 -8.52 -9.85 31.62
N THR A 321 -9.47 -9.15 30.99
CA THR A 321 -10.88 -9.49 31.10
C THR A 321 -11.06 -10.85 30.44
N THR A 322 -11.53 -11.78 31.25
CA THR A 322 -11.57 -13.23 31.07
C THR A 322 -12.41 -13.68 29.88
N ALA A 323 -11.88 -13.59 28.65
CA ALA A 323 -12.54 -14.16 27.47
C ALA A 323 -11.62 -14.87 26.44
N SER A 324 -10.30 -14.98 26.66
CA SER A 324 -9.41 -15.65 25.69
C SER A 324 -8.33 -16.52 26.35
N VAL A 325 -8.76 -17.49 27.16
CA VAL A 325 -7.89 -18.58 27.63
C VAL A 325 -7.96 -19.79 26.69
N ALA A 326 -8.83 -19.79 25.67
CA ALA A 326 -9.09 -20.94 24.82
C ALA A 326 -8.12 -21.12 23.63
N THR A 327 -7.16 -20.23 23.38
CA THR A 327 -6.35 -20.26 22.14
C THR A 327 -4.86 -20.55 22.32
N ARG A 328 -4.39 -20.89 23.52
CA ARG A 328 -2.95 -21.22 23.74
C ARG A 328 -2.46 -22.52 23.07
N PHE A 329 -3.31 -23.22 22.31
CA PHE A 329 -2.96 -24.48 21.64
C PHE A 329 -3.07 -24.46 20.11
N LEU A 330 -3.29 -23.30 19.48
CA LEU A 330 -3.25 -23.21 18.02
C LEU A 330 -2.01 -22.44 17.57
N SER A 331 -1.31 -23.05 16.61
CA SER A 331 -0.14 -22.50 15.93
C SER A 331 -0.36 -21.02 15.57
N SER A 332 0.63 -20.20 15.93
CA SER A 332 0.68 -18.74 15.90
C SER A 332 0.38 -18.06 14.56
N LYS A 333 0.18 -18.82 13.48
CA LYS A 333 -0.21 -18.31 12.15
C LYS A 333 -1.72 -18.31 11.90
N GLN A 334 -2.50 -19.15 12.60
CA GLN A 334 -3.94 -19.28 12.35
C GLN A 334 -4.79 -18.26 13.13
N ALA A 335 -4.34 -17.86 14.33
CA ALA A 335 -5.00 -16.82 15.13
C ALA A 335 -4.99 -15.44 14.44
N LEU A 336 -3.92 -15.13 13.71
CA LEU A 336 -3.75 -13.85 13.00
C LEU A 336 -4.72 -13.66 11.83
N LEU A 337 -5.27 -14.74 11.26
CA LEU A 337 -6.17 -14.66 10.11
C LEU A 337 -7.59 -14.28 10.54
N TRP A 338 -8.11 -14.84 11.63
CA TRP A 338 -9.47 -14.54 12.10
C TRP A 338 -9.58 -13.16 12.77
N GLU A 339 -8.53 -12.73 13.49
CA GLU A 339 -8.43 -11.39 14.09
C GLU A 339 -8.34 -10.28 13.02
N ARG A 340 -7.67 -10.55 11.88
CA ARG A 340 -7.62 -9.65 10.71
C ARG A 340 -8.99 -9.42 10.04
N PHE A 341 -9.88 -10.42 10.07
CA PHE A 341 -11.24 -10.28 9.52
C PHE A 341 -12.23 -9.65 10.50
N SER A 342 -11.95 -9.72 11.81
CA SER A 342 -12.86 -9.29 12.88
C SER A 342 -12.67 -7.83 13.31
N GLY A 343 -11.72 -7.09 12.72
CA GLY A 343 -11.47 -5.68 13.03
C GLY A 343 -10.81 -5.40 14.38
N THR A 344 -10.60 -6.44 15.21
CA THR A 344 -9.93 -6.35 16.50
C THR A 344 -8.48 -6.74 16.33
N VAL A 345 -7.63 -5.74 16.16
CA VAL A 345 -6.20 -5.96 16.02
C VAL A 345 -5.56 -6.02 17.40
N THR A 346 -4.85 -7.11 17.68
CA THR A 346 -4.11 -7.26 18.94
C THR A 346 -3.18 -6.07 19.15
N ALA A 347 -3.37 -5.39 20.29
CA ALA A 347 -2.56 -4.24 20.66
C ALA A 347 -1.07 -4.62 20.66
N ASN A 348 -0.22 -3.72 20.16
CA ASN A 348 1.23 -3.83 20.27
C ASN A 348 1.73 -2.89 21.38
N PRO A 349 1.61 -3.25 22.66
CA PRO A 349 1.92 -2.35 23.78
C PRO A 349 3.40 -1.92 23.83
N HIS A 350 4.29 -2.56 23.07
CA HIS A 350 5.72 -2.27 23.03
C HIS A 350 6.23 -1.95 21.61
N GLY A 351 5.37 -1.47 20.71
CA GLY A 351 5.80 -1.15 19.37
C GLY A 351 4.73 -0.52 18.47
N CYS A 352 5.10 -0.33 17.22
CA CYS A 352 4.26 0.29 16.22
C CYS A 352 3.10 -0.63 15.83
N GLN A 353 1.86 -0.15 15.95
CA GLN A 353 0.65 -0.87 15.55
C GLN A 353 0.52 -1.02 14.03
N ALA A 354 1.14 -0.15 13.23
CA ALA A 354 1.10 -0.24 11.78
C ALA A 354 2.04 -1.35 11.23
N CYS A 355 3.35 -1.21 11.42
CA CYS A 355 4.36 -2.14 10.89
C CYS A 355 4.71 -3.32 11.80
N GLY A 356 4.30 -3.31 13.07
CA GLY A 356 4.60 -4.37 14.03
C GLY A 356 6.01 -4.33 14.64
N ARG A 357 6.87 -3.37 14.27
CA ARG A 357 8.21 -3.22 14.85
C ARG A 357 8.12 -2.81 16.32
N THR A 358 9.00 -3.35 17.16
CA THR A 358 9.18 -2.93 18.54
C THR A 358 9.97 -1.63 18.61
N GLY A 359 9.65 -0.75 19.56
CA GLY A 359 10.37 0.50 19.75
C GLY A 359 9.47 1.64 20.25
N ASP A 360 10.10 2.78 20.55
CA ASP A 360 9.42 3.94 21.10
C ASP A 360 8.54 4.60 20.03
N CYS A 361 7.22 4.56 20.26
CA CYS A 361 6.25 5.22 19.41
C CYS A 361 5.95 6.61 19.97
N THR A 362 6.36 7.64 19.24
CA THR A 362 6.17 9.04 19.63
C THR A 362 4.84 9.62 19.15
N TYR A 363 4.09 8.87 18.35
CA TYR A 363 2.82 9.26 17.77
C TYR A 363 1.76 8.21 18.03
N ARG A 364 0.50 8.64 17.98
CA ARG A 364 -0.67 7.79 18.05
C ARG A 364 -1.67 8.21 16.98
N PHE A 365 -2.52 7.29 16.55
CA PHE A 365 -3.61 7.59 15.64
C PHE A 365 -4.90 6.88 16.05
N GLN A 366 -6.02 7.42 15.60
CA GLN A 366 -7.36 6.86 15.77
C GLN A 366 -8.12 6.97 14.44
N MET A 367 -8.95 5.97 14.14
CA MET A 367 -9.74 5.89 12.91
C MET A 367 -11.23 6.06 13.26
N GLY A 368 -11.74 7.30 13.34
CA GLY A 368 -13.02 7.69 13.94
C GLY A 368 -14.32 7.11 13.36
N TYR A 369 -14.47 5.79 13.24
CA TYR A 369 -15.65 5.14 12.66
C TYR A 369 -16.68 4.70 13.70
N TYR A 370 -16.28 4.48 14.95
CA TYR A 370 -17.12 3.91 16.00
C TYR A 370 -17.00 4.73 17.29
N GLU A 371 -18.10 5.32 17.72
CA GLU A 371 -18.17 6.09 18.97
C GLU A 371 -17.97 5.23 20.23
N GLU A 372 -17.52 5.92 21.27
CA GLU A 372 -17.30 5.59 22.69
C GLU A 372 -16.12 4.69 23.10
N ASN A 373 -15.56 3.81 22.25
CA ASN A 373 -14.46 2.91 22.69
C ASN A 373 -13.33 2.69 21.66
N GLU A 374 -13.04 3.66 20.80
CA GLU A 374 -11.89 3.55 19.91
C GLU A 374 -10.57 3.85 20.62
N GLU A 375 -9.74 2.82 20.70
CA GLU A 375 -8.45 2.87 21.36
C GLU A 375 -7.39 3.50 20.44
N TRP A 376 -6.62 4.43 21.00
CA TRP A 376 -5.49 5.04 20.30
C TRP A 376 -4.44 3.99 19.95
N CYS A 377 -4.05 3.96 18.67
CA CYS A 377 -3.03 3.06 18.15
C CYS A 377 -1.68 3.78 18.09
N TYR A 378 -0.67 3.26 18.76
CA TYR A 378 0.69 3.81 18.72
C TYR A 378 1.39 3.53 17.38
N VAL A 379 2.17 4.50 16.90
CA VAL A 379 2.86 4.41 15.61
C VAL A 379 4.25 5.03 15.68
N ASP A 380 5.22 4.39 15.00
CA ASP A 380 6.57 4.93 14.86
C ASP A 380 6.60 6.14 13.91
N GLN A 381 7.70 6.90 13.93
CA GLN A 381 7.84 8.10 13.10
C GLN A 381 7.73 7.78 11.60
N PHE A 382 8.34 6.68 11.16
CA PHE A 382 8.33 6.28 9.75
C PHE A 382 6.93 5.94 9.24
N CYS A 383 6.15 5.17 9.98
CA CYS A 383 4.77 4.84 9.61
C CYS A 383 3.86 6.06 9.74
N ARG A 384 4.13 6.97 10.69
CA ARG A 384 3.43 8.25 10.80
C ARG A 384 3.63 9.12 9.56
N ASP A 385 4.86 9.22 9.06
CA ASP A 385 5.18 10.03 7.88
C ASP A 385 4.49 9.48 6.63
N ARG A 386 4.47 8.15 6.49
CA ARG A 386 3.69 7.48 5.44
C ARG A 386 2.20 7.78 5.55
N LEU A 387 1.60 7.65 6.74
CA LEU A 387 0.18 7.98 6.94
C LEU A 387 -0.11 9.44 6.59
N THR A 388 0.73 10.35 7.10
CA THR A 388 0.55 11.80 6.91
C THR A 388 0.66 12.19 5.44
N SER A 389 1.63 11.64 4.71
CA SER A 389 1.81 11.92 3.28
C SER A 389 0.57 11.53 2.45
N VAL A 390 -0.06 10.40 2.77
CA VAL A 390 -1.31 9.97 2.13
C VAL A 390 -2.47 10.88 2.57
N CYS A 391 -2.56 11.26 3.85
CA CYS A 391 -3.59 12.17 4.33
C CYS A 391 -3.57 13.51 3.61
N GLU A 392 -2.38 14.09 3.42
CA GLU A 392 -2.21 15.37 2.70
C GLU A 392 -2.63 15.26 1.23
N PHE A 393 -2.31 14.15 0.57
CA PHE A 393 -2.78 13.89 -0.79
C PHE A 393 -4.31 13.83 -0.85
N TYR A 394 -4.96 13.10 0.06
CA TYR A 394 -6.43 13.04 0.09
C TYR A 394 -7.08 14.35 0.52
N GLN A 395 -6.42 15.16 1.35
CA GLN A 395 -6.87 16.51 1.65
C GLN A 395 -6.92 17.37 0.38
N PHE A 396 -5.88 17.29 -0.45
CA PHE A 396 -5.84 17.96 -1.75
C PHE A 396 -6.96 17.45 -2.69
N ILE A 397 -7.16 16.13 -2.77
CA ILE A 397 -8.24 15.53 -3.58
C ILE A 397 -9.62 15.99 -3.10
N ARG A 398 -9.88 16.02 -1.78
CA ARG A 398 -11.12 16.54 -1.22
C ARG A 398 -11.33 18.02 -1.55
N ASN A 399 -10.28 18.83 -1.46
CA ASN A 399 -10.36 20.25 -1.77
C ASN A 399 -10.67 20.49 -3.27
N ILE A 400 -10.10 19.67 -4.18
CA ILE A 400 -10.50 19.66 -5.60
C ILE A 400 -11.98 19.29 -5.71
N TYR A 401 -12.39 18.20 -5.07
CA TYR A 401 -13.76 17.69 -5.14
C TYR A 401 -14.80 18.72 -4.67
N GLN A 402 -14.48 19.47 -3.61
CA GLN A 402 -15.29 20.57 -3.06
C GLN A 402 -15.22 21.87 -3.88
N GLY A 403 -14.37 21.95 -4.90
CA GLY A 403 -14.21 23.13 -5.75
C GLY A 403 -13.46 24.29 -5.09
N LEU A 404 -12.68 24.03 -4.04
CA LEU A 404 -11.95 25.06 -3.27
C LEU A 404 -10.75 25.67 -4.02
N TYR A 405 -10.35 25.07 -5.14
CA TYR A 405 -9.23 25.55 -5.97
C TYR A 405 -9.64 26.23 -7.27
N SER A 406 -10.84 26.81 -7.31
CA SER A 406 -11.39 27.48 -8.51
C SER A 406 -10.53 28.64 -9.06
N ASN A 407 -9.61 29.18 -8.25
CA ASN A 407 -8.70 30.26 -8.61
C ASN A 407 -7.33 29.81 -9.16
N ARG A 408 -7.04 28.50 -9.17
CA ARG A 408 -5.75 27.95 -9.65
C ARG A 408 -5.91 27.38 -11.05
N SER A 409 -4.83 27.44 -11.84
CA SER A 409 -4.81 26.84 -13.18
C SER A 409 -4.75 25.31 -13.10
N MET A 410 -5.25 24.63 -14.14
CA MET A 410 -5.19 23.16 -14.24
C MET A 410 -3.75 22.64 -14.13
N GLN A 411 -2.79 23.37 -14.72
CA GLN A 411 -1.38 23.02 -14.65
C GLN A 411 -0.83 23.07 -13.22
N GLU A 412 -1.15 24.10 -12.45
CA GLU A 412 -0.70 24.22 -11.06
C GLU A 412 -1.29 23.11 -10.18
N LEU A 413 -2.56 22.74 -10.41
CA LEU A 413 -3.19 21.63 -9.70
C LEU A 413 -2.55 20.30 -10.06
N TYR A 414 -2.24 20.07 -11.34
CA TYR A 414 -1.53 18.88 -11.76
C TYR A 414 -0.14 18.79 -11.11
N MET A 415 0.64 19.87 -11.16
CA MET A 415 1.97 19.91 -10.54
C MET A 415 1.91 19.68 -9.03
N GLU A 416 0.91 20.24 -8.35
CA GLU A 416 0.69 19.99 -6.92
C GLU A 416 0.33 18.52 -6.66
N SER A 417 -0.47 17.90 -7.52
CA SER A 417 -0.78 16.47 -7.43
C SER A 417 0.48 15.61 -7.55
N GLN A 418 1.37 15.92 -8.51
CA GLN A 418 2.64 15.21 -8.69
C GLN A 418 3.57 15.42 -7.49
N ARG A 419 3.62 16.64 -6.94
CA ARG A 419 4.41 16.94 -5.72
C ARG A 419 3.95 16.09 -4.53
N LEU A 420 2.64 15.94 -4.34
CA LEU A 420 2.08 15.14 -3.25
C LEU A 420 2.30 13.64 -3.45
N ARG A 421 2.17 13.13 -4.70
CA ARG A 421 2.52 11.73 -5.03
C ARG A 421 3.99 11.43 -4.75
N LEU A 422 4.90 12.33 -5.17
CA LEU A 422 6.32 12.22 -4.88
C LEU A 422 6.62 12.23 -3.38
N ARG A 423 5.86 13.01 -2.59
CA ARG A 423 5.98 13.03 -1.13
C ARG A 423 5.58 11.68 -0.49
N ILE A 424 4.58 10.99 -1.02
CA ILE A 424 4.23 9.61 -0.61
C ILE A 424 5.39 8.66 -0.93
N LEU A 425 6.01 8.79 -2.11
CA LEU A 425 7.17 7.98 -2.50
C LEU A 425 8.35 8.19 -1.53
N TYR A 426 8.72 9.43 -1.21
CA TYR A 426 9.79 9.71 -0.25
C TYR A 426 9.47 9.18 1.16
N ALA A 427 8.21 9.27 1.60
CA ALA A 427 7.78 8.68 2.86
C ALA A 427 7.98 7.14 2.88
N ARG A 428 7.69 6.47 1.76
CA ARG A 428 7.90 5.02 1.63
C ARG A 428 9.37 4.63 1.66
N MET A 429 10.25 5.44 1.10
CA MET A 429 11.71 5.19 1.07
C MET A 429 12.40 5.57 2.39
N GLY A 430 11.74 6.33 3.27
CA GLY A 430 12.31 6.78 4.55
C GLY A 430 13.16 8.02 4.45
N SER A 431 13.02 8.77 3.36
CA SER A 431 13.68 10.05 3.12
C SER A 431 12.72 11.23 3.27
N PHE A 432 11.73 11.11 4.16
CA PHE A 432 10.75 12.16 4.43
C PHE A 432 11.44 13.25 5.27
N SER A 433 11.75 14.40 4.66
CA SER A 433 12.28 15.58 5.36
C SER A 433 11.21 16.61 5.66
#